data_AF-A0A8H5YGP8-F1
#
_entry.id   AF-A0A8H5YGP8-F1
#
_cell.length_a   1.000
_cell.length_b   1.000
_cell.length_c   1.000
_cell.angle_alpha   90.00
_cell.angle_beta   90.00
_cell.angle_gamma   90.00
#
_symmetry.space_group_name_H-M   'P 1'
#
loop_
_entity.id
_entity.type
_entity.pdbx_description
1 polymer ?
#
loop_
_entity_poly.entity_id
_entity_poly.type
_entity_poly.pdbx_seq_one_letter_code
_entity_poly.pdbx_strand_id
1 'polypeptide(L)'
;MISRNRSGRRRSAALAFIVITVLVLNYAGLLSLPFSFEEPPQPDRPGFDLAPPCGPTLDHLRRSSYGLTRDIVYQKRCIRPVVDKKLDSQVVSQNPDALIKSGQIVQLDQACEGWTDSTCEPVTLRVPPPYPKQDYSGFLFGVATSLDRLNESMSQFESWLGNTHAQLLAVITDPGDESKYKQVTEQFRQRGIELSIKDPWNKAITSNEQHFAIVRDLLAHVTPKTQWTAIVDDDTFFPSLYPMSKILGKHDHKLPAYVGGLSENYDAVKHHGYMGFGGAGIFLSPALLRELDPHLEECLKVDHVPQGDGLLKQCIYSKTKTKLTVVKGLHQLDMGGDMSGFYESGRLPMTLHHWKSWHQAPVDKMVKISEFCGSCFLQRFAFGSDTVLTNGYSIVQYSAGLESVDLNKMEGSWEGAEGFDWSMSPMRSKMDRRLKKSYHLVDTEMVGKNIRQIYIHRLEDDIPGPDEKSKDPKKTPPKIEEMKDEVIELLWEL
;
A
#
# COMPACT_ATOMS: atom_id res chain seq x y z
N MET A 1 -40.49 -31.94 -51.70
CA MET A 1 -41.11 -33.01 -50.89
C MET A 1 -40.10 -33.50 -49.86
N ILE A 2 -40.39 -33.25 -48.57
CA ILE A 2 -40.16 -34.12 -47.40
C ILE A 2 -38.71 -34.61 -47.18
N SER A 3 -37.92 -33.95 -46.31
CA SER A 3 -37.79 -34.18 -44.85
C SER A 3 -37.11 -35.50 -44.44
N ARG A 4 -35.97 -35.40 -43.75
CA ARG A 4 -35.85 -35.85 -42.34
C ARG A 4 -34.54 -35.41 -41.66
N ASN A 5 -34.72 -34.86 -40.47
CA ASN A 5 -33.75 -34.48 -39.43
C ASN A 5 -32.71 -35.55 -39.08
N ARG A 6 -31.49 -35.13 -38.76
CA ARG A 6 -30.74 -35.60 -37.59
C ARG A 6 -29.99 -34.45 -36.91
N SER A 7 -30.36 -34.21 -35.66
CA SER A 7 -29.67 -33.39 -34.68
C SER A 7 -28.37 -34.06 -34.19
N GLY A 8 -27.44 -33.27 -33.64
CA GLY A 8 -26.39 -33.84 -32.79
C GLY A 8 -25.12 -33.00 -32.65
N ARG A 9 -25.17 -31.95 -31.83
CA ARG A 9 -24.11 -31.43 -30.94
C ARG A 9 -22.65 -31.60 -31.38
N ARG A 10 -22.03 -30.52 -31.89
CA ARG A 10 -20.59 -30.28 -31.71
C ARG A 10 -20.36 -29.87 -30.25
N ARG A 11 -19.63 -30.70 -29.51
CA ARG A 11 -19.16 -30.42 -28.16
C ARG A 11 -18.04 -29.38 -28.25
N SER A 12 -18.33 -28.15 -27.81
CA SER A 12 -17.30 -27.17 -27.46
C SER A 12 -16.59 -27.66 -26.20
N ALA A 13 -15.28 -27.84 -26.28
CA ALA A 13 -14.45 -28.14 -25.12
C ALA A 13 -14.40 -26.90 -24.22
N ALA A 14 -15.15 -26.95 -23.11
CA ALA A 14 -14.93 -26.04 -22.00
C ALA A 14 -13.75 -26.60 -21.18
N LEU A 15 -12.63 -25.87 -21.15
CA LEU A 15 -11.61 -26.09 -20.13
C LEU A 15 -12.21 -25.69 -18.78
N ALA A 16 -12.56 -26.69 -17.98
CA ALA A 16 -12.84 -26.49 -16.56
C ALA A 16 -11.50 -26.34 -15.82
N PHE A 17 -11.28 -25.17 -15.22
CA PHE A 17 -10.25 -25.00 -14.21
C PHE A 17 -10.59 -25.90 -13.02
N ILE A 18 -9.73 -26.87 -12.73
CA ILE A 18 -9.81 -27.66 -11.49
C ILE A 18 -9.25 -26.77 -10.38
N VAL A 19 -10.14 -26.21 -9.56
CA VAL A 19 -9.79 -25.69 -8.24
C VAL A 19 -9.55 -26.92 -7.36
N ILE A 20 -8.29 -27.18 -7.00
CA ILE A 20 -7.96 -28.19 -5.99
C ILE A 20 -8.34 -27.60 -4.63
N THR A 21 -9.54 -27.90 -4.16
CA THR A 21 -9.93 -27.67 -2.77
C THR A 21 -9.26 -28.71 -1.89
N VAL A 22 -8.25 -28.31 -1.11
CA VAL A 22 -7.71 -29.14 -0.03
C VAL A 22 -8.75 -29.16 1.10
N LEU A 23 -9.62 -30.16 1.08
CA LEU A 23 -10.50 -30.51 2.20
C LEU A 23 -9.67 -31.25 3.24
N VAL A 24 -9.30 -30.55 4.32
CA VAL A 24 -8.78 -31.17 5.54
C VAL A 24 -9.93 -31.90 6.23
N LEU A 25 -10.07 -33.19 5.94
CA LEU A 25 -10.92 -34.09 6.71
C LEU A 25 -10.17 -34.52 7.97
N ASN A 26 -10.54 -33.91 9.09
CA ASN A 26 -10.32 -34.46 10.42
C ASN A 26 -11.05 -35.81 10.53
N TYR A 27 -10.32 -36.92 10.39
CA TYR A 27 -10.73 -38.21 10.94
C TYR A 27 -9.53 -38.86 11.63
N ALA A 28 -9.76 -39.14 12.91
CA ALA A 28 -8.78 -39.65 13.85
C ALA A 28 -8.22 -41.02 13.43
N GLY A 29 -6.90 -41.16 13.62
CA GLY A 29 -6.23 -42.45 13.81
C GLY A 29 -5.81 -43.17 12.53
N LEU A 30 -4.57 -42.98 12.10
CA LEU A 30 -3.53 -44.01 12.01
C LEU A 30 -2.25 -43.42 11.37
N LEU A 31 -1.09 -43.76 11.96
CA LEU A 31 0.29 -43.54 11.48
C LEU A 31 0.85 -42.10 11.60
N SER A 32 1.02 -41.62 12.84
CA SER A 32 2.00 -40.58 13.16
C SER A 32 3.41 -41.17 13.20
N LEU A 33 4.13 -41.10 12.07
CA LEU A 33 5.59 -41.13 12.09
C LEU A 33 6.08 -39.85 12.79
N PRO A 34 7.02 -39.91 13.74
CA PRO A 34 7.55 -38.73 14.39
C PRO A 34 8.57 -38.10 13.44
N PHE A 35 8.09 -37.42 12.40
CA PHE A 35 8.90 -36.37 11.77
C PHE A 35 8.76 -35.14 12.65
N SER A 36 9.55 -35.08 13.72
CA SER A 36 9.91 -33.82 14.34
C SER A 36 10.72 -33.04 13.31
N PHE A 37 10.06 -32.22 12.51
CA PHE A 37 10.73 -31.10 11.88
C PHE A 37 11.15 -30.18 13.03
N GLU A 38 12.43 -30.26 13.39
CA GLU A 38 13.05 -29.27 14.26
C GLU A 38 12.86 -27.93 13.55
N GLU A 39 12.01 -27.06 14.10
CA GLU A 39 11.80 -25.73 13.54
C GLU A 39 13.17 -25.05 13.45
N PRO A 40 13.48 -24.36 12.34
CA PRO A 40 14.75 -23.65 12.23
C PRO A 40 14.90 -22.69 13.41
N PRO A 41 16.10 -22.54 13.99
CA PRO A 41 16.32 -21.70 15.16
C PRO A 41 15.75 -20.31 14.90
N GLN A 42 14.77 -19.90 15.72
CA GLN A 42 14.19 -18.57 15.60
C GLN A 42 15.10 -17.55 16.30
N PRO A 43 15.30 -16.37 15.72
CA PRO A 43 16.04 -15.31 16.38
C PRO A 43 15.39 -14.91 17.71
N ASP A 44 16.22 -14.65 18.71
CA ASP A 44 15.76 -14.30 20.04
C ASP A 44 15.27 -12.84 20.11
N ARG A 45 13.94 -12.68 20.13
CA ARG A 45 13.23 -11.40 20.10
C ARG A 45 12.36 -11.28 21.37
N PRO A 46 12.94 -10.95 22.54
CA PRO A 46 12.18 -10.92 23.78
C PRO A 46 11.26 -9.70 23.88
N GLY A 47 10.21 -9.83 24.70
CA GLY A 47 9.50 -8.66 25.20
C GLY A 47 10.38 -7.91 26.21
N PHE A 48 10.45 -6.59 26.10
CA PHE A 48 11.31 -5.76 26.96
C PHE A 48 10.58 -5.19 28.20
N ASP A 49 9.39 -5.68 28.52
CA ASP A 49 8.54 -5.15 29.60
C ASP A 49 9.19 -5.26 30.99
N LEU A 50 10.05 -6.26 31.18
CA LEU A 50 10.78 -6.52 32.43
C LEU A 50 12.24 -6.04 32.39
N ALA A 51 12.70 -5.50 31.27
CA ALA A 51 14.07 -5.00 31.14
C ALA A 51 14.26 -3.68 31.91
N PRO A 52 15.46 -3.40 32.45
CA PRO A 52 15.78 -2.11 33.05
C PRO A 52 15.47 -0.95 32.09
N PRO A 53 15.04 0.21 32.60
CA PRO A 53 14.65 1.33 31.75
C PRO A 53 15.83 1.86 30.94
N CYS A 54 15.60 2.09 29.66
CA CYS A 54 16.57 2.78 28.81
C CYS A 54 16.54 4.29 29.03
N GLY A 55 17.61 4.97 28.60
CA GLY A 55 17.59 6.42 28.47
C GLY A 55 16.45 6.88 27.53
N PRO A 56 15.87 8.07 27.76
CA PRO A 56 14.69 8.55 27.02
C PRO A 56 14.92 8.69 25.50
N THR A 57 16.18 8.78 25.07
CA THR A 57 16.57 8.85 23.65
C THR A 57 16.40 7.51 22.93
N LEU A 58 16.57 6.38 23.61
CA LEU A 58 16.58 5.03 23.03
C LEU A 58 15.38 4.18 23.40
N ASP A 59 14.62 4.56 24.44
CA ASP A 59 13.52 3.75 24.96
C ASP A 59 12.48 3.34 23.90
N HIS A 60 12.27 4.22 22.92
CA HIS A 60 11.38 3.96 21.78
C HIS A 60 11.77 2.74 20.93
N LEU A 61 13.03 2.29 20.95
CA LEU A 61 13.50 1.10 20.25
C LEU A 61 12.94 -0.20 20.87
N ARG A 62 12.50 -0.15 22.14
CA ARG A 62 11.95 -1.32 22.86
C ARG A 62 10.47 -1.60 22.55
N ARG A 63 9.87 -0.90 21.58
CA ARG A 63 8.48 -1.14 21.17
C ARG A 63 8.33 -2.58 20.67
N SER A 64 7.36 -3.31 21.22
CA SER A 64 7.05 -4.68 20.79
C SER A 64 6.72 -4.76 19.30
N SER A 65 6.13 -3.71 18.73
CA SER A 65 5.82 -3.61 17.30
C SER A 65 7.07 -3.58 16.39
N TYR A 66 8.24 -3.23 16.91
CA TYR A 66 9.49 -3.31 16.14
C TYR A 66 10.07 -4.72 16.17
N GLY A 67 9.76 -5.51 17.19
CA GLY A 67 10.18 -6.91 17.32
C GLY A 67 11.68 -7.10 17.12
N LEU A 68 12.52 -6.24 17.72
CA LEU A 68 13.99 -6.28 17.57
C LEU A 68 14.63 -7.44 18.36
N THR A 69 15.84 -7.84 17.96
CA THR A 69 16.70 -8.73 18.74
C THR A 69 17.17 -8.07 20.03
N ARG A 70 17.66 -8.88 21.01
CA ARG A 70 18.25 -8.36 22.27
C ARG A 70 19.33 -7.31 22.02
N ASP A 71 20.28 -7.68 21.17
CA ASP A 71 21.35 -6.79 20.73
C ASP A 71 21.04 -6.32 19.31
N ILE A 72 21.20 -5.03 19.05
CA ILE A 72 21.04 -4.44 17.72
C ILE A 72 22.28 -3.65 17.33
N VAL A 73 22.53 -3.51 16.03
CA VAL A 73 23.45 -2.50 15.51
C VAL A 73 22.64 -1.24 15.23
N TYR A 74 22.81 -0.21 16.06
CA TYR A 74 22.03 1.03 15.97
C TYR A 74 22.88 2.18 15.44
N GLN A 75 22.29 2.96 14.55
CA GLN A 75 22.85 4.22 14.05
C GLN A 75 21.76 5.29 13.95
N LYS A 76 22.18 6.54 14.16
CA LYS A 76 21.31 7.72 14.10
C LYS A 76 21.89 8.76 13.14
N ARG A 77 21.05 9.33 12.28
CA ARG A 77 21.39 10.43 11.38
C ARG A 77 20.37 11.54 11.46
N CYS A 78 20.85 12.77 11.48
CA CYS A 78 19.99 13.94 11.39
C CYS A 78 19.88 14.41 9.95
N ILE A 79 18.69 14.84 9.58
CA ILE A 79 18.35 15.31 8.24
C ILE A 79 17.76 16.70 8.34
N ARG A 80 18.22 17.62 7.48
CA ARG A 80 17.63 18.95 7.33
C ARG A 80 17.02 19.10 5.94
N PRO A 81 15.69 19.18 5.82
CA PRO A 81 15.06 19.48 4.54
C PRO A 81 15.27 20.94 4.16
N VAL A 82 15.62 21.20 2.91
CA VAL A 82 15.69 22.54 2.32
C VAL A 82 14.81 22.58 1.08
N VAL A 83 13.78 23.41 1.12
CA VAL A 83 12.81 23.50 0.02
C VAL A 83 13.46 24.09 -1.23
N ASP A 84 13.39 23.35 -2.34
CA ASP A 84 13.81 23.79 -3.67
C ASP A 84 12.60 23.75 -4.62
N LYS A 85 12.13 24.93 -5.01
CA LYS A 85 10.93 25.08 -5.87
C LYS A 85 11.10 24.55 -7.29
N LYS A 86 12.34 24.33 -7.72
CA LYS A 86 12.67 23.84 -9.07
C LYS A 86 12.97 22.35 -9.09
N LEU A 87 12.90 21.70 -7.93
CA LEU A 87 13.23 20.29 -7.81
C LEU A 87 12.16 19.42 -8.45
N ASP A 88 12.61 18.49 -9.29
CA ASP A 88 11.81 17.38 -9.77
C ASP A 88 12.02 16.19 -8.83
N SER A 89 10.97 15.80 -8.08
CA SER A 89 11.03 14.70 -7.12
C SER A 89 11.14 13.32 -7.77
N GLN A 90 10.98 13.21 -9.09
CA GLN A 90 11.21 11.96 -9.82
C GLN A 90 12.68 11.71 -10.16
N VAL A 91 13.53 12.75 -10.06
CA VAL A 91 14.97 12.65 -10.27
C VAL A 91 15.66 12.26 -8.97
N VAL A 92 16.61 11.31 -9.05
CA VAL A 92 17.42 10.91 -7.89
C VAL A 92 18.36 12.04 -7.50
N SER A 93 18.12 12.66 -6.35
CA SER A 93 18.98 13.70 -5.80
C SER A 93 20.29 13.11 -5.28
N GLN A 94 21.43 13.67 -5.69
CA GLN A 94 22.75 13.20 -5.26
C GLN A 94 23.23 13.96 -4.02
N ASN A 95 23.71 13.22 -3.02
CA ASN A 95 24.34 13.76 -1.82
C ASN A 95 25.73 13.12 -1.64
N PRO A 96 26.81 13.90 -1.50
CA PRO A 96 28.16 13.35 -1.39
C PRO A 96 28.40 12.63 -0.06
N ASP A 97 27.68 13.03 0.99
CA ASP A 97 27.82 12.43 2.32
C ASP A 97 27.25 11.01 2.33
N ALA A 98 27.94 10.06 2.96
CA ALA A 98 27.39 8.75 3.22
C ALA A 98 26.20 8.87 4.20
N LEU A 99 25.12 8.13 3.97
CA LEU A 99 23.98 8.03 4.91
C LEU A 99 24.25 6.98 5.99
N ILE A 100 24.72 5.80 5.58
CA ILE A 100 25.10 4.71 6.48
C ILE A 100 26.51 4.98 7.01
N LYS A 101 26.69 4.93 8.33
CA LYS A 101 27.98 5.05 9.03
C LYS A 101 28.18 3.83 9.93
N SER A 102 29.29 3.77 10.66
CA SER A 102 29.50 2.74 11.68
C SER A 102 28.45 2.86 12.78
N GLY A 103 27.64 1.82 12.96
CA GLY A 103 26.70 1.70 14.08
C GLY A 103 27.37 1.25 15.37
N GLN A 104 26.67 1.38 16.49
CA GLN A 104 27.08 0.89 17.80
C GLN A 104 26.17 -0.27 18.21
N ILE A 105 26.71 -1.26 18.92
CA ILE A 105 25.91 -2.36 19.46
C ILE A 105 25.15 -1.84 20.68
N VAL A 106 23.83 -2.01 20.71
CA VAL A 106 22.97 -1.59 21.82
C VAL A 106 22.25 -2.80 22.40
N GLN A 107 22.34 -2.97 23.72
CA GLN A 107 21.74 -4.09 24.47
C GLN A 107 20.39 -3.67 25.03
N LEU A 108 19.31 -3.97 24.30
CA LEU A 108 17.96 -3.48 24.61
C LEU A 108 17.39 -4.06 25.92
N ASP A 109 17.89 -5.21 26.38
CA ASP A 109 17.50 -5.84 27.63
C ASP A 109 18.38 -5.43 28.84
N GLN A 110 19.43 -4.66 28.62
CA GLN A 110 20.37 -4.16 29.64
C GLN A 110 20.41 -2.63 29.62
N ALA A 111 19.27 -1.98 29.92
CA ALA A 111 19.16 -0.51 29.99
C ALA A 111 19.60 0.24 28.70
N CYS A 112 19.63 -0.43 27.53
CA CYS A 112 20.18 0.10 26.28
C CYS A 112 21.67 0.51 26.40
N GLU A 113 22.46 -0.26 27.13
CA GLU A 113 23.91 -0.10 27.20
C GLU A 113 24.57 -0.26 25.81
N GLY A 114 25.75 0.34 25.63
CA GLY A 114 26.52 0.28 24.39
C GLY A 114 26.30 1.44 23.41
N TRP A 115 25.39 2.37 23.70
CA TRP A 115 25.24 3.62 22.95
C TRP A 115 25.91 4.81 23.64
N THR A 116 26.82 5.46 22.92
CA THR A 116 27.26 6.82 23.24
C THR A 116 26.61 7.79 22.26
N ASP A 117 25.83 8.73 22.80
CA ASP A 117 25.16 9.74 21.98
C ASP A 117 26.21 10.61 21.28
N SER A 118 26.03 10.80 19.98
CA SER A 118 26.95 11.55 19.14
C SER A 118 26.33 12.88 18.72
N THR A 119 27.16 13.90 18.52
CA THR A 119 26.70 15.16 17.94
C THR A 119 26.16 14.89 16.54
N CYS A 120 24.86 15.14 16.37
CA CYS A 120 24.14 14.75 15.18
C CYS A 120 24.26 15.84 14.10
N GLU A 121 25.36 15.83 13.35
CA GLU A 121 25.52 16.77 12.23
C GLU A 121 24.54 16.41 11.11
N PRO A 122 23.65 17.35 10.72
CA PRO A 122 22.55 17.05 9.83
C PRO A 122 22.98 17.06 8.36
N VAL A 123 22.55 16.05 7.61
CA VAL A 123 22.69 16.03 6.15
C VAL A 123 21.58 16.86 5.55
N THR A 124 21.93 17.78 4.66
CA THR A 124 20.94 18.64 4.00
C THR A 124 20.35 17.94 2.79
N LEU A 125 19.03 17.82 2.72
CA LEU A 125 18.31 17.27 1.57
C LEU A 125 17.46 18.32 0.90
N ARG A 126 17.58 18.45 -0.42
CA ARG A 126 16.68 19.30 -1.20
C ARG A 126 15.35 18.61 -1.39
N VAL A 127 14.26 19.29 -1.04
CA VAL A 127 12.92 18.72 -1.06
C VAL A 127 11.95 19.61 -1.84
N PRO A 128 10.92 19.05 -2.50
CA PRO A 128 9.95 19.85 -3.23
C PRO A 128 9.04 20.63 -2.27
N PRO A 129 8.36 21.68 -2.75
CA PRO A 129 7.36 22.36 -1.92
C PRO A 129 6.19 21.41 -1.57
N PRO A 130 5.50 21.64 -0.45
CA PRO A 130 4.27 20.92 -0.12
C PRO A 130 3.18 21.21 -1.16
N TYR A 131 2.25 20.25 -1.31
CA TYR A 131 1.03 20.51 -2.07
C TYR A 131 0.24 21.65 -1.39
N PRO A 132 -0.35 22.58 -2.18
CA PRO A 132 -1.23 23.61 -1.64
C PRO A 132 -2.40 23.02 -0.85
N LYS A 133 -2.61 23.53 0.37
CA LYS A 133 -3.83 23.25 1.15
C LYS A 133 -5.05 23.73 0.35
N GLN A 134 -6.05 22.87 0.23
CA GLN A 134 -7.30 23.13 -0.47
C GLN A 134 -8.46 22.53 0.32
N ASP A 135 -9.65 23.08 0.09
CA ASP A 135 -10.91 22.51 0.57
C ASP A 135 -11.37 21.40 -0.38
N TYR A 136 -11.69 20.23 0.15
CA TYR A 136 -12.16 19.07 -0.60
C TYR A 136 -13.63 18.75 -0.30
N SER A 137 -14.41 19.70 0.24
CA SER A 137 -15.86 19.56 0.48
C SER A 137 -16.70 19.19 -0.74
N GLY A 138 -16.16 19.39 -1.95
CA GLY A 138 -16.77 18.93 -3.21
C GLY A 138 -16.63 17.44 -3.48
N PHE A 139 -15.92 16.68 -2.64
CA PHE A 139 -15.68 15.25 -2.80
C PHE A 139 -16.51 14.42 -1.82
N LEU A 140 -17.12 13.35 -2.33
CA LEU A 140 -17.79 12.32 -1.56
C LEU A 140 -17.19 10.95 -1.91
N PHE A 141 -16.44 10.36 -0.98
CA PHE A 141 -15.88 9.02 -1.11
C PHE A 141 -16.86 8.00 -0.55
N GLY A 142 -17.08 6.90 -1.26
CA GLY A 142 -17.90 5.77 -0.86
C GLY A 142 -17.04 4.52 -0.72
N VAL A 143 -17.19 3.82 0.40
CA VAL A 143 -16.53 2.54 0.68
C VAL A 143 -17.57 1.52 1.10
N ALA A 144 -17.55 0.34 0.48
CA ALA A 144 -18.37 -0.80 0.86
C ALA A 144 -17.48 -1.84 1.58
N THR A 145 -17.64 -2.01 2.88
CA THR A 145 -16.74 -2.86 3.68
C THR A 145 -17.41 -3.43 4.92
N SER A 146 -16.69 -4.18 5.76
CA SER A 146 -17.13 -4.53 7.12
C SER A 146 -16.74 -3.45 8.12
N LEU A 147 -17.41 -3.40 9.27
CA LEU A 147 -17.09 -2.42 10.30
C LEU A 147 -15.66 -2.58 10.84
N ASP A 148 -15.20 -3.82 11.00
CA ASP A 148 -13.85 -4.12 11.50
C ASP A 148 -12.77 -3.64 10.52
N ARG A 149 -12.92 -3.94 9.22
CA ARG A 149 -11.98 -3.48 8.19
C ARG A 149 -11.97 -1.95 8.06
N LEU A 150 -13.12 -1.30 8.21
CA LEU A 150 -13.18 0.18 8.26
C LEU A 150 -12.37 0.71 9.44
N ASN A 151 -12.52 0.12 10.62
CA ASN A 151 -11.81 0.52 11.83
C ASN A 151 -10.29 0.28 11.73
N GLU A 152 -9.86 -0.84 11.16
CA GLU A 152 -8.45 -1.13 10.85
C GLU A 152 -7.83 -0.09 9.89
N SER A 153 -8.66 0.55 9.07
CA SER A 153 -8.26 1.57 8.09
C SER A 153 -8.29 2.98 8.65
N MET A 154 -8.47 3.18 9.95
CA MET A 154 -8.67 4.54 10.47
C MET A 154 -7.45 5.45 10.25
N SER A 155 -6.23 4.96 10.54
CA SER A 155 -5.00 5.75 10.41
C SER A 155 -4.69 6.14 8.96
N GLN A 156 -4.97 5.25 8.01
CA GLN A 156 -4.73 5.53 6.59
C GLN A 156 -5.73 6.58 6.08
N PHE A 157 -7.03 6.47 6.43
CA PHE A 157 -8.02 7.49 6.09
C PHE A 157 -7.70 8.83 6.75
N GLU A 158 -7.23 8.86 8.00
CA GLU A 158 -6.77 10.09 8.67
C GLU A 158 -5.66 10.77 7.86
N SER A 159 -4.72 9.99 7.32
CA SER A 159 -3.57 10.51 6.58
C SER A 159 -3.95 11.31 5.32
N TRP A 160 -5.09 11.02 4.68
CA TRP A 160 -5.48 11.68 3.42
C TRP A 160 -6.87 12.33 3.39
N LEU A 161 -7.76 12.02 4.34
CA LEU A 161 -9.05 12.68 4.54
C LEU A 161 -9.07 13.65 5.72
N GLY A 162 -8.16 13.48 6.70
CA GLY A 162 -8.16 14.27 7.93
C GLY A 162 -8.12 15.77 7.65
N ASN A 163 -9.12 16.50 8.16
CA ASN A 163 -9.26 17.95 8.04
C ASN A 163 -9.33 18.48 6.58
N THR A 164 -9.76 17.65 5.63
CA THR A 164 -9.94 18.04 4.22
C THR A 164 -11.35 18.55 3.89
N HIS A 165 -12.31 18.29 4.78
CA HIS A 165 -13.77 18.44 4.60
C HIS A 165 -14.38 17.57 3.49
N ALA A 166 -13.62 16.68 2.87
CA ALA A 166 -14.21 15.64 2.04
C ALA A 166 -15.07 14.71 2.90
N GLN A 167 -16.18 14.25 2.33
CA GLN A 167 -17.10 13.34 3.01
C GLN A 167 -16.73 11.88 2.71
N LEU A 168 -16.88 11.02 3.71
CA LEU A 168 -16.74 9.56 3.58
C LEU A 168 -18.07 8.89 3.93
N LEU A 169 -18.61 8.12 3.00
CA LEU A 169 -19.78 7.27 3.19
C LEU A 169 -19.34 5.81 3.26
N ALA A 170 -19.49 5.19 4.43
CA ALA A 170 -19.24 3.77 4.62
C ALA A 170 -20.56 2.99 4.58
N VAL A 171 -20.68 2.09 3.61
CA VAL A 171 -21.77 1.10 3.53
C VAL A 171 -21.28 -0.20 4.14
N ILE A 172 -21.85 -0.56 5.29
CA ILE A 172 -21.38 -1.69 6.10
C ILE A 172 -22.09 -2.97 5.69
N THR A 173 -21.33 -3.89 5.11
CA THR A 173 -21.84 -5.08 4.42
C THR A 173 -22.10 -6.26 5.36
N ASP A 174 -21.56 -6.23 6.57
CA ASP A 174 -21.83 -7.18 7.65
C ASP A 174 -22.93 -6.66 8.60
N PRO A 175 -23.55 -7.53 9.42
CA PRO A 175 -24.62 -7.12 10.34
C PRO A 175 -24.20 -5.97 11.26
N GLY A 176 -24.88 -4.84 11.10
CA GLY A 176 -24.64 -3.62 11.85
C GLY A 176 -25.09 -3.63 13.30
N ASP A 177 -24.46 -2.75 14.08
CA ASP A 177 -24.87 -2.36 15.42
C ASP A 177 -24.79 -0.84 15.50
N GLU A 178 -25.94 -0.17 15.64
CA GLU A 178 -26.02 1.30 15.68
C GLU A 178 -25.13 1.91 16.77
N SER A 179 -24.94 1.20 17.90
CA SER A 179 -24.07 1.68 18.98
C SER A 179 -22.61 1.70 18.55
N LYS A 180 -22.15 0.66 17.84
CA LYS A 180 -20.81 0.58 17.27
C LYS A 180 -20.63 1.59 16.14
N TYR A 181 -21.65 1.82 15.31
CA TYR A 181 -21.58 2.84 14.26
C TYR A 181 -21.34 4.23 14.86
N LYS A 182 -22.06 4.59 15.93
CA LYS A 182 -21.83 5.86 16.63
C LYS A 182 -20.42 5.96 17.21
N GLN A 183 -19.92 4.88 17.81
CA GLN A 183 -18.56 4.82 18.35
C GLN A 183 -17.50 5.03 17.26
N VAL A 184 -17.57 4.29 16.16
CA VAL A 184 -16.61 4.40 15.05
C VAL A 184 -16.72 5.78 14.39
N THR A 185 -17.92 6.29 14.17
CA THR A 185 -18.14 7.64 13.62
C THR A 185 -17.48 8.71 14.49
N GLU A 186 -17.62 8.61 15.81
CA GLU A 186 -16.99 9.53 16.75
C GLU A 186 -15.46 9.45 16.72
N GLN A 187 -14.89 8.25 16.60
CA GLN A 187 -13.43 8.07 16.46
C GLN A 187 -12.89 8.70 15.16
N PHE A 188 -13.59 8.55 14.04
CA PHE A 188 -13.25 9.22 12.78
C PHE A 188 -13.38 10.75 12.90
N ARG A 189 -14.43 11.24 13.57
CA ARG A 189 -14.65 12.67 13.81
C ARG A 189 -13.54 13.30 14.63
N GLN A 190 -13.03 12.60 15.65
CA GLN A 190 -11.88 13.06 16.46
C GLN A 190 -10.60 13.22 15.65
N ARG A 191 -10.52 12.56 14.49
CA ARG A 191 -9.42 12.63 13.51
C ARG A 191 -9.69 13.60 12.37
N GLY A 192 -10.77 14.38 12.46
CA GLY A 192 -11.15 15.37 11.46
C GLY A 192 -11.69 14.77 10.17
N ILE A 193 -12.27 13.55 10.21
CA ILE A 193 -12.88 12.89 9.05
C ILE A 193 -14.40 12.99 9.16
N GLU A 194 -15.06 13.45 8.09
CA GLU A 194 -16.52 13.53 7.99
C GLU A 194 -17.12 12.18 7.53
N LEU A 195 -17.24 11.23 8.46
CA LEU A 195 -17.77 9.89 8.21
C LEU A 195 -19.29 9.82 8.41
N SER A 196 -19.99 9.19 7.46
CA SER A 196 -21.36 8.69 7.61
C SER A 196 -21.38 7.18 7.41
N ILE A 197 -21.99 6.44 8.34
CA ILE A 197 -22.10 4.98 8.30
C ILE A 197 -23.56 4.59 8.06
N LYS A 198 -23.80 3.61 7.19
CA LYS A 198 -25.13 3.04 6.98
C LYS A 198 -25.11 1.57 6.57
N ASP A 199 -26.27 0.94 6.73
CA ASP A 199 -26.57 -0.34 6.10
C ASP A 199 -26.74 -0.20 4.58
N PRO A 200 -26.42 -1.24 3.80
CA PRO A 200 -26.72 -1.28 2.37
C PRO A 200 -28.23 -1.28 2.13
N TRP A 201 -28.66 -0.58 1.08
CA TRP A 201 -30.07 -0.58 0.67
C TRP A 201 -30.56 -1.94 0.17
N ASN A 202 -29.64 -2.82 -0.25
CA ASN A 202 -29.91 -4.19 -0.64
C ASN A 202 -29.00 -5.15 0.14
N LYS A 203 -29.54 -5.82 1.16
CA LYS A 203 -28.82 -6.81 1.98
C LYS A 203 -28.77 -8.21 1.35
N ALA A 204 -29.46 -8.43 0.22
CA ALA A 204 -29.56 -9.74 -0.42
C ALA A 204 -28.43 -10.04 -1.41
N ILE A 205 -27.57 -9.05 -1.70
CA ILE A 205 -26.44 -9.17 -2.64
C ILE A 205 -25.13 -9.35 -1.87
N THR A 206 -24.13 -9.89 -2.56
CA THR A 206 -22.79 -10.15 -2.04
C THR A 206 -22.01 -8.87 -1.77
N SER A 207 -20.98 -8.94 -0.91
CA SER A 207 -20.08 -7.80 -0.64
C SER A 207 -19.43 -7.25 -1.92
N ASN A 208 -19.08 -8.10 -2.88
CA ASN A 208 -18.55 -7.66 -4.17
C ASN A 208 -19.57 -6.84 -4.97
N GLU A 209 -20.84 -7.25 -4.99
CA GLU A 209 -21.91 -6.50 -5.66
C GLU A 209 -22.23 -5.18 -4.94
N GLN A 210 -21.93 -5.05 -3.65
CA GLN A 210 -22.09 -3.78 -2.92
C GLN A 210 -21.22 -2.66 -3.48
N HIS A 211 -20.05 -2.99 -4.05
CA HIS A 211 -19.17 -2.00 -4.71
C HIS A 211 -19.83 -1.38 -5.95
N PHE A 212 -20.85 -2.04 -6.54
CA PHE A 212 -21.73 -1.45 -7.55
C PHE A 212 -22.96 -0.80 -6.93
N ALA A 213 -23.62 -1.48 -5.99
CA ALA A 213 -24.88 -1.02 -5.41
C ALA A 213 -24.73 0.31 -4.65
N ILE A 214 -23.53 0.62 -4.14
CA ILE A 214 -23.19 1.88 -3.47
C ILE A 214 -23.47 3.13 -4.34
N VAL A 215 -23.64 3.00 -5.66
CA VAL A 215 -24.06 4.10 -6.56
C VAL A 215 -25.33 4.79 -6.04
N ARG A 216 -26.33 4.04 -5.58
CA ARG A 216 -27.57 4.60 -5.02
C ARG A 216 -27.32 5.32 -3.69
N ASP A 217 -26.49 4.72 -2.85
CA ASP A 217 -26.15 5.30 -1.55
C ASP A 217 -25.38 6.60 -1.72
N LEU A 218 -24.40 6.65 -2.62
CA LEU A 218 -23.69 7.86 -3.00
C LEU A 218 -24.66 8.92 -3.53
N LEU A 219 -25.56 8.56 -4.44
CA LEU A 219 -26.54 9.50 -5.00
C LEU A 219 -27.42 10.11 -3.90
N ALA A 220 -27.87 9.30 -2.92
CA ALA A 220 -28.66 9.77 -1.80
C ALA A 220 -27.90 10.72 -0.86
N HIS A 221 -26.56 10.68 -0.85
CA HIS A 221 -25.69 11.55 -0.05
C HIS A 221 -25.13 12.74 -0.83
N VAL A 222 -25.39 12.85 -2.14
CA VAL A 222 -24.99 14.01 -2.94
C VAL A 222 -25.66 15.28 -2.40
N THR A 223 -24.85 16.30 -2.14
CA THR A 223 -25.32 17.64 -1.76
C THR A 223 -25.12 18.64 -2.92
N PRO A 224 -25.68 19.86 -2.85
CA PRO A 224 -25.38 20.91 -3.83
C PRO A 224 -23.89 21.28 -3.96
N LYS A 225 -23.06 20.95 -2.95
CA LYS A 225 -21.61 21.17 -2.98
C LYS A 225 -20.85 20.03 -3.67
N THR A 226 -21.43 18.83 -3.72
CA THR A 226 -20.76 17.63 -4.24
C THR A 226 -20.53 17.77 -5.75
N GLN A 227 -19.27 17.81 -6.15
CA GLN A 227 -18.82 17.84 -7.53
C GLN A 227 -18.42 16.46 -8.02
N TRP A 228 -17.74 15.68 -7.17
CA TRP A 228 -17.26 14.35 -7.52
C TRP A 228 -17.61 13.35 -6.45
N THR A 229 -18.03 12.16 -6.90
CA THR A 229 -18.12 10.98 -6.06
C THR A 229 -16.99 10.02 -6.42
N ALA A 230 -16.53 9.24 -5.46
CA ALA A 230 -15.53 8.21 -5.67
C ALA A 230 -15.98 6.90 -5.03
N ILE A 231 -15.79 5.79 -5.70
CA ILE A 231 -15.87 4.43 -5.14
C ILE A 231 -14.43 4.00 -4.88
N VAL A 232 -14.13 3.65 -3.63
CA VAL A 232 -12.81 3.23 -3.15
C VAL A 232 -12.96 2.02 -2.24
N ASP A 233 -11.88 1.25 -2.09
CA ASP A 233 -11.81 0.14 -1.14
C ASP A 233 -11.20 0.66 0.18
N ASP A 234 -11.33 -0.11 1.26
CA ASP A 234 -10.76 0.30 2.56
C ASP A 234 -9.23 0.21 2.62
N ASP A 235 -8.61 -0.41 1.62
CA ASP A 235 -7.17 -0.41 1.33
C ASP A 235 -6.82 0.45 0.10
N THR A 236 -7.70 1.35 -0.35
CA THR A 236 -7.30 2.45 -1.24
C THR A 236 -6.69 3.58 -0.42
N PHE A 237 -5.49 4.01 -0.79
CA PHE A 237 -4.73 5.07 -0.12
C PHE A 237 -4.30 6.16 -1.09
N PHE A 238 -4.46 7.42 -0.70
CA PHE A 238 -4.01 8.58 -1.47
C PHE A 238 -2.83 9.25 -0.77
N PRO A 239 -1.62 9.31 -1.37
CA PRO A 239 -0.55 10.12 -0.80
C PRO A 239 -0.91 11.62 -0.74
N SER A 240 -1.75 12.08 -1.67
CA SER A 240 -2.37 13.40 -1.65
C SER A 240 -3.60 13.44 -2.55
N LEU A 241 -4.66 14.14 -2.13
CA LEU A 241 -5.81 14.44 -2.99
C LEU A 241 -5.52 15.52 -4.04
N TYR A 242 -4.40 16.25 -3.92
CA TYR A 242 -4.11 17.40 -4.78
C TYR A 242 -4.00 17.05 -6.27
N PRO A 243 -3.19 16.05 -6.70
CA PRO A 243 -3.06 15.72 -8.12
C PRO A 243 -4.40 15.30 -8.73
N MET A 244 -5.17 14.49 -7.99
CA MET A 244 -6.46 14.00 -8.47
C MET A 244 -7.48 15.14 -8.62
N SER A 245 -7.51 16.10 -7.68
CA SER A 245 -8.41 17.25 -7.80
C SER A 245 -8.08 18.14 -9.00
N LYS A 246 -6.80 18.25 -9.40
CA LYS A 246 -6.41 18.95 -10.63
C LYS A 246 -6.81 18.21 -11.90
N ILE A 247 -6.85 16.89 -11.88
CA ILE A 247 -7.34 16.09 -13.02
C ILE A 247 -8.85 16.28 -13.15
N LEU A 248 -9.60 16.07 -12.07
CA LEU A 248 -11.05 16.16 -12.06
C LEU A 248 -11.56 17.58 -12.33
N GLY A 249 -10.83 18.60 -11.89
CA GLY A 249 -11.13 20.01 -12.17
C GLY A 249 -11.06 20.40 -13.65
N LYS A 250 -10.52 19.54 -14.53
CA LYS A 250 -10.54 19.73 -16.00
C LYS A 250 -11.84 19.24 -16.65
N HIS A 251 -12.69 18.54 -15.91
CA HIS A 251 -13.93 17.96 -16.40
C HIS A 251 -15.14 18.71 -15.84
N ASP A 252 -16.19 18.87 -16.64
CA ASP A 252 -17.46 19.42 -16.16
C ASP A 252 -18.24 18.35 -15.36
N HIS A 253 -18.24 18.49 -14.04
CA HIS A 253 -18.94 17.59 -13.13
C HIS A 253 -20.48 17.58 -13.29
N LYS A 254 -21.05 18.52 -14.05
CA LYS A 254 -22.49 18.54 -14.35
C LYS A 254 -22.85 17.60 -15.50
N LEU A 255 -21.87 17.11 -16.24
CA LEU A 255 -22.05 16.13 -17.30
C LEU A 255 -21.71 14.72 -16.80
N PRO A 256 -22.34 13.66 -17.34
CA PRO A 256 -21.98 12.28 -17.01
C PRO A 256 -20.49 12.02 -17.29
N ALA A 257 -19.75 11.61 -16.26
CA ALA A 257 -18.32 11.35 -16.35
C ALA A 257 -17.96 10.11 -15.53
N TYR A 258 -17.13 9.25 -16.13
CA TYR A 258 -16.56 8.04 -15.54
C TYR A 258 -15.04 8.11 -15.68
N VAL A 259 -14.33 8.27 -14.57
CA VAL A 259 -12.87 8.49 -14.53
C VAL A 259 -12.25 7.43 -13.61
N GLY A 260 -11.15 6.80 -14.00
CA GLY A 260 -10.51 5.76 -13.17
C GLY A 260 -9.21 5.22 -13.77
N GLY A 261 -8.56 4.31 -13.04
CA GLY A 261 -7.34 3.61 -13.46
C GLY A 261 -7.63 2.24 -14.09
N LEU A 262 -6.77 1.80 -15.01
CA LEU A 262 -6.71 0.40 -15.42
C LEU A 262 -5.81 -0.36 -14.43
N SER A 263 -6.06 -1.65 -14.21
CA SER A 263 -5.11 -2.53 -13.51
C SER A 263 -3.82 -2.62 -14.31
N GLU A 264 -2.68 -2.64 -13.64
CA GLU A 264 -1.35 -2.77 -14.23
C GLU A 264 -1.06 -4.18 -14.76
N ASN A 265 -1.91 -5.14 -14.43
CA ASN A 265 -1.85 -6.49 -14.96
C ASN A 265 -2.54 -6.53 -16.34
N TYR A 266 -1.77 -6.82 -17.40
CA TYR A 266 -2.32 -6.90 -18.76
C TYR A 266 -3.43 -7.95 -18.90
N ASP A 267 -3.28 -9.10 -18.24
CA ASP A 267 -4.27 -10.17 -18.30
C ASP A 267 -5.57 -9.78 -17.59
N ALA A 268 -5.51 -8.99 -16.52
CA ALA A 268 -6.69 -8.43 -15.87
C ALA A 268 -7.43 -7.48 -16.83
N VAL A 269 -6.70 -6.58 -17.50
CA VAL A 269 -7.30 -5.67 -18.51
C VAL A 269 -7.87 -6.45 -19.70
N LYS A 270 -7.19 -7.49 -20.16
CA LYS A 270 -7.66 -8.38 -21.25
C LYS A 270 -8.92 -9.14 -20.87
N HIS A 271 -9.01 -9.62 -19.63
CA HIS A 271 -10.14 -10.40 -19.14
C HIS A 271 -11.38 -9.52 -18.86
N HIS A 272 -11.19 -8.41 -18.13
CA HIS A 272 -12.29 -7.56 -17.69
C HIS A 272 -12.66 -6.44 -18.67
N GLY A 273 -11.76 -6.13 -19.61
CA GLY A 273 -11.89 -5.05 -20.58
C GLY A 273 -11.50 -3.68 -20.02
N TYR A 274 -11.74 -2.64 -20.81
CA TYR A 274 -11.45 -1.24 -20.43
C TYR A 274 -12.46 -0.72 -19.40
N MET A 275 -12.08 -0.79 -18.12
CA MET A 275 -12.84 -0.32 -16.97
C MET A 275 -11.96 0.34 -15.93
N GLY A 276 -12.53 1.25 -15.15
CA GLY A 276 -11.93 1.68 -13.91
C GLY A 276 -11.95 0.51 -12.92
N PHE A 277 -10.80 0.15 -12.39
CA PHE A 277 -10.67 -0.88 -11.35
C PHE A 277 -10.96 -0.25 -9.98
N GLY A 278 -11.77 -0.93 -9.17
CA GLY A 278 -12.36 -0.38 -7.95
C GLY A 278 -11.35 0.18 -6.96
N GLY A 279 -10.40 -0.66 -6.54
CA GLY A 279 -9.40 -0.30 -5.52
C GLY A 279 -8.38 0.76 -5.95
N ALA A 280 -8.15 0.95 -7.24
CA ALA A 280 -7.40 2.09 -7.78
C ALA A 280 -8.16 3.43 -7.58
N GLY A 281 -9.46 3.37 -7.34
CA GLY A 281 -10.38 4.50 -7.22
C GLY A 281 -11.13 4.78 -8.52
N ILE A 282 -12.47 4.78 -8.43
CA ILE A 282 -13.38 5.12 -9.54
C ILE A 282 -14.11 6.41 -9.21
N PHE A 283 -13.97 7.45 -10.03
CA PHE A 283 -14.63 8.73 -9.85
C PHE A 283 -15.81 8.90 -10.81
N LEU A 284 -16.98 9.20 -10.26
CA LEU A 284 -18.22 9.38 -11.00
C LEU A 284 -18.79 10.77 -10.72
N SER A 285 -19.26 11.46 -11.76
CA SER A 285 -20.00 12.70 -11.55
C SER A 285 -21.40 12.42 -11.00
N PRO A 286 -21.99 13.33 -10.19
CA PRO A 286 -23.37 13.19 -9.75
C PRO A 286 -24.38 13.06 -10.90
N ALA A 287 -24.08 13.62 -12.06
CA ALA A 287 -24.90 13.44 -13.27
C ALA A 287 -24.94 11.98 -13.73
N LEU A 288 -23.80 11.28 -13.71
CA LEU A 288 -23.75 9.86 -14.06
C LEU A 288 -24.48 8.99 -13.03
N LEU A 289 -24.34 9.28 -11.72
CA LEU A 289 -25.09 8.54 -10.69
C LEU A 289 -26.61 8.60 -10.92
N ARG A 290 -27.15 9.79 -11.27
CA ARG A 290 -28.57 9.96 -11.58
C ARG A 290 -29.03 9.18 -12.82
N GLU A 291 -28.16 9.03 -13.82
CA GLU A 291 -28.47 8.20 -14.99
C GLU A 291 -28.48 6.71 -14.66
N LEU A 292 -27.64 6.25 -13.73
CA LEU A 292 -27.51 4.84 -13.37
C LEU A 292 -28.57 4.36 -12.38
N ASP A 293 -28.97 5.19 -11.42
CA ASP A 293 -29.84 4.81 -10.30
C ASP A 293 -31.14 4.07 -10.70
N PRO A 294 -31.88 4.48 -11.77
CA PRO A 294 -33.08 3.77 -12.21
C PRO A 294 -32.83 2.38 -12.79
N HIS A 295 -31.57 2.03 -13.08
CA HIS A 295 -31.18 0.78 -13.74
C HIS A 295 -30.46 -0.21 -12.81
N LEU A 296 -30.18 0.14 -11.56
CA LEU A 296 -29.34 -0.68 -10.67
C LEU A 296 -29.90 -2.08 -10.46
N GLU A 297 -31.20 -2.23 -10.18
CA GLU A 297 -31.84 -3.54 -9.99
C GLU A 297 -31.82 -4.40 -11.26
N GLU A 298 -31.89 -3.76 -12.44
CA GLU A 298 -31.76 -4.48 -13.72
C GLU A 298 -30.31 -4.94 -13.93
N CYS A 299 -29.35 -4.05 -13.68
CA CYS A 299 -27.93 -4.32 -13.84
C CYS A 299 -27.40 -5.37 -12.83
N LEU A 300 -27.95 -5.45 -11.62
CA LEU A 300 -27.61 -6.47 -10.62
C LEU A 300 -28.03 -7.89 -11.01
N LYS A 301 -28.99 -8.06 -11.92
CA LYS A 301 -29.49 -9.38 -12.35
C LYS A 301 -28.64 -10.03 -13.45
N VAL A 302 -27.52 -9.41 -13.81
CA VAL A 302 -26.68 -9.91 -14.89
C VAL A 302 -25.77 -11.02 -14.38
N ASP A 303 -26.18 -12.27 -14.64
CA ASP A 303 -25.57 -13.52 -14.15
C ASP A 303 -24.10 -13.79 -14.58
N HIS A 304 -23.41 -12.84 -15.19
CA HIS A 304 -22.10 -13.05 -15.84
C HIS A 304 -20.97 -12.14 -15.35
N VAL A 305 -21.22 -11.23 -14.41
CA VAL A 305 -20.18 -10.33 -13.89
C VAL A 305 -20.28 -10.24 -12.36
N PRO A 306 -19.56 -11.09 -11.60
CA PRO A 306 -19.70 -11.13 -10.15
C PRO A 306 -18.92 -10.02 -9.41
N GLN A 307 -18.07 -9.25 -10.10
CA GLN A 307 -17.30 -8.15 -9.50
C GLN A 307 -17.99 -6.79 -9.65
N GLY A 308 -17.97 -5.97 -8.60
CA GLY A 308 -18.70 -4.70 -8.55
C GLY A 308 -18.23 -3.67 -9.58
N ASP A 309 -16.93 -3.54 -9.83
CA ASP A 309 -16.39 -2.65 -10.87
C ASP A 309 -16.76 -3.12 -12.29
N GLY A 310 -16.76 -4.43 -12.51
CA GLY A 310 -17.28 -5.06 -13.72
C GLY A 310 -18.77 -4.76 -13.96
N LEU A 311 -19.60 -4.89 -12.92
CA LEU A 311 -21.03 -4.56 -12.96
C LEU A 311 -21.24 -3.07 -13.25
N LEU A 312 -20.48 -2.21 -12.58
CA LEU A 312 -20.51 -0.77 -12.80
C LEU A 312 -20.20 -0.42 -14.25
N LYS A 313 -19.08 -0.92 -14.79
CA LYS A 313 -18.70 -0.77 -16.21
C LYS A 313 -19.83 -1.22 -17.13
N GLN A 314 -20.37 -2.41 -16.92
CA GLN A 314 -21.40 -2.97 -17.79
C GLN A 314 -22.69 -2.13 -17.75
N CYS A 315 -23.11 -1.69 -16.56
CA CYS A 315 -24.27 -0.83 -16.41
C CYS A 315 -24.06 0.52 -17.10
N ILE A 316 -22.91 1.17 -16.87
CA ILE A 316 -22.55 2.43 -17.56
C ILE A 316 -22.60 2.26 -19.08
N TYR A 317 -21.98 1.22 -19.63
CA TYR A 317 -21.88 1.05 -21.08
C TYR A 317 -23.19 0.62 -21.74
N SER A 318 -24.05 -0.11 -21.03
CA SER A 318 -25.34 -0.56 -21.58
C SER A 318 -26.45 0.48 -21.43
N LYS A 319 -26.36 1.37 -20.43
CA LYS A 319 -27.42 2.33 -20.10
C LYS A 319 -27.10 3.79 -20.48
N THR A 320 -25.83 4.11 -20.70
CA THR A 320 -25.40 5.50 -20.95
C THR A 320 -24.47 5.61 -22.15
N LYS A 321 -24.24 6.84 -22.62
CA LYS A 321 -23.21 7.15 -23.63
C LYS A 321 -21.82 7.34 -23.03
N THR A 322 -21.71 7.37 -21.70
CA THR A 322 -20.47 7.63 -20.97
C THR A 322 -19.44 6.54 -21.22
N LYS A 323 -18.16 6.92 -21.26
CA LYS A 323 -17.01 6.03 -21.45
C LYS A 323 -15.92 6.38 -20.45
N LEU A 324 -15.10 5.39 -20.10
CA LEU A 324 -14.01 5.56 -19.15
C LEU A 324 -12.99 6.58 -19.66
N THR A 325 -12.68 7.56 -18.83
CA THR A 325 -11.48 8.39 -18.94
C THR A 325 -10.38 7.75 -18.09
N VAL A 326 -9.37 7.18 -18.76
CA VAL A 326 -8.26 6.49 -18.08
C VAL A 326 -7.29 7.52 -17.50
N VAL A 327 -6.99 7.37 -16.22
CA VAL A 327 -6.04 8.20 -15.48
C VAL A 327 -4.86 7.34 -15.03
N LYS A 328 -3.65 7.70 -15.47
CA LYS A 328 -2.40 7.04 -15.07
C LYS A 328 -2.02 7.41 -13.65
N GLY A 329 -1.48 6.48 -12.88
CA GLY A 329 -1.06 6.69 -11.49
C GLY A 329 -2.13 6.36 -10.46
N LEU A 330 -3.35 6.02 -10.91
CA LEU A 330 -4.32 5.34 -10.07
C LEU A 330 -3.98 3.86 -10.07
N HIS A 331 -3.35 3.39 -9.00
CA HIS A 331 -2.75 2.06 -8.99
C HIS A 331 -3.63 1.03 -8.29
N GLN A 332 -4.00 -0.02 -9.03
CA GLN A 332 -4.72 -1.16 -8.48
C GLN A 332 -3.76 -2.11 -7.75
N LEU A 333 -2.55 -2.25 -8.29
CA LEU A 333 -1.50 -3.15 -7.80
C LEU A 333 -2.04 -4.56 -7.52
N ASP A 334 -2.60 -5.19 -8.57
CA ASP A 334 -2.93 -6.62 -8.58
C ASP A 334 -1.63 -7.47 -8.58
N MET A 335 -0.77 -7.26 -7.58
CA MET A 335 0.59 -7.78 -7.44
C MET A 335 0.73 -8.42 -6.05
N GLY A 336 1.49 -9.51 -5.98
CA GLY A 336 1.75 -10.23 -4.73
C GLY A 336 3.24 -10.38 -4.44
N GLY A 337 3.57 -10.62 -3.18
CA GLY A 337 4.93 -10.85 -2.71
C GLY A 337 5.73 -9.57 -2.48
N ASP A 338 6.96 -9.54 -2.98
CA ASP A 338 7.92 -8.45 -2.70
C ASP A 338 7.68 -7.24 -3.61
N MET A 339 7.03 -6.22 -3.04
CA MET A 339 6.70 -4.96 -3.71
C MET A 339 7.83 -3.90 -3.68
N SER A 340 9.02 -4.25 -3.21
CA SER A 340 10.13 -3.27 -3.04
C SER A 340 10.46 -2.53 -4.31
N GLY A 341 10.50 -3.23 -5.44
CA GLY A 341 10.81 -2.62 -6.73
C GLY A 341 9.81 -1.55 -7.17
N PHE A 342 8.52 -1.71 -6.85
CA PHE A 342 7.51 -0.68 -7.12
C PHE A 342 7.75 0.56 -6.27
N TYR A 343 7.87 0.39 -4.95
CA TYR A 343 8.03 1.51 -4.01
C TYR A 343 9.37 2.23 -4.18
N GLU A 344 10.45 1.49 -4.49
CA GLU A 344 11.80 2.03 -4.72
C GLU A 344 12.02 2.60 -6.12
N SER A 345 11.02 2.51 -7.00
CA SER A 345 11.12 3.05 -8.36
C SER A 345 11.16 4.58 -8.40
N GLY A 346 10.71 5.25 -7.34
CA GLY A 346 10.56 6.70 -7.28
C GLY A 346 9.45 7.26 -8.17
N ARG A 347 8.59 6.40 -8.72
CA ARG A 347 7.38 6.82 -9.42
C ARG A 347 6.34 7.23 -8.39
N LEU A 348 5.77 8.41 -8.55
CA LEU A 348 4.78 8.96 -7.62
C LEU A 348 3.39 8.37 -7.91
N PRO A 349 2.82 7.55 -7.00
CA PRO A 349 1.47 7.06 -7.15
C PRO A 349 0.46 8.15 -6.77
N MET A 350 -0.69 8.19 -7.46
CA MET A 350 -1.84 8.99 -7.02
C MET A 350 -2.75 8.21 -6.07
N THR A 351 -2.91 6.92 -6.33
CA THR A 351 -3.47 5.96 -5.36
C THR A 351 -2.58 4.75 -5.23
N LEU A 352 -2.68 4.11 -4.07
CA LEU A 352 -2.12 2.82 -3.76
C LEU A 352 -3.23 1.90 -3.29
N HIS A 353 -3.10 0.66 -3.67
CA HIS A 353 -3.88 -0.51 -3.29
C HIS A 353 -2.92 -1.70 -3.47
N HIS A 354 -3.17 -2.96 -3.20
CA HIS A 354 -3.82 -3.62 -2.09
C HIS A 354 -2.89 -3.68 -0.83
N TRP A 355 -2.44 -2.52 -0.32
CA TRP A 355 -1.27 -2.42 0.60
C TRP A 355 -1.41 -3.06 1.99
N LYS A 356 -2.60 -3.57 2.36
CA LYS A 356 -2.82 -4.34 3.59
C LYS A 356 -3.54 -5.68 3.35
N SER A 357 -3.66 -6.11 2.10
CA SER A 357 -4.36 -7.35 1.74
C SER A 357 -3.50 -8.27 0.88
N TRP A 358 -3.08 -7.85 -0.32
CA TRP A 358 -2.24 -8.66 -1.22
C TRP A 358 -0.75 -8.49 -0.91
N HIS A 359 -0.37 -7.32 -0.44
CA HIS A 359 0.94 -7.03 0.14
C HIS A 359 0.78 -6.18 1.39
N GLN A 360 1.90 -5.91 2.07
CA GLN A 360 1.92 -5.15 3.32
C GLN A 360 2.86 -3.95 3.18
N ALA A 361 2.34 -2.73 3.34
CA ALA A 361 3.13 -1.50 3.39
C ALA A 361 2.51 -0.52 4.40
N PRO A 362 3.26 0.05 5.35
CA PRO A 362 2.71 0.92 6.40
C PRO A 362 2.41 2.35 5.87
N VAL A 363 1.50 2.47 4.90
CA VAL A 363 1.33 3.68 4.06
C VAL A 363 1.08 4.98 4.84
N ASP A 364 0.40 4.90 5.98
CA ASP A 364 0.17 6.02 6.91
C ASP A 364 1.49 6.53 7.49
N LYS A 365 2.41 5.62 7.82
CA LYS A 365 3.75 5.95 8.30
C LYS A 365 4.64 6.44 7.16
N MET A 366 4.53 5.80 6.00
CA MET A 366 5.31 6.16 4.81
C MET A 366 5.06 7.62 4.39
N VAL A 367 3.79 8.06 4.35
CA VAL A 367 3.44 9.40 3.85
C VAL A 367 3.75 10.52 4.84
N LYS A 368 3.79 10.21 6.15
CA LYS A 368 3.89 11.20 7.22
C LYS A 368 5.09 12.13 7.10
N ILE A 369 6.18 11.66 6.49
CA ILE A 369 7.36 12.49 6.22
C ILE A 369 7.08 13.70 5.31
N SER A 370 6.00 13.66 4.53
CA SER A 370 5.53 14.76 3.69
C SER A 370 5.15 16.02 4.50
N GLU A 371 4.91 15.90 5.80
CA GLU A 371 4.73 17.05 6.70
C GLU A 371 6.02 17.89 6.83
N PHE A 372 7.20 17.30 6.60
CA PHE A 372 8.50 17.95 6.73
C PHE A 372 9.17 18.21 5.38
N CYS A 373 8.92 17.38 4.36
CA CYS A 373 9.55 17.50 3.06
C CYS A 373 8.61 17.79 1.89
N GLY A 374 7.36 18.17 2.16
CA GLY A 374 6.42 18.58 1.13
C GLY A 374 5.97 17.41 0.25
N SER A 375 6.00 17.56 -1.06
CA SER A 375 5.57 16.51 -2.02
C SER A 375 6.66 15.44 -2.29
N CYS A 376 7.39 15.05 -1.24
CA CYS A 376 8.57 14.17 -1.25
C CYS A 376 8.27 12.67 -1.07
N PHE A 377 7.01 12.27 -1.00
CA PHE A 377 6.64 10.86 -0.82
C PHE A 377 7.31 9.97 -1.87
N LEU A 378 8.05 8.94 -1.45
CA LEU A 378 8.86 8.06 -2.32
C LEU A 378 9.94 8.77 -3.18
N GLN A 379 10.27 10.02 -2.88
CA GLN A 379 11.40 10.70 -3.52
C GLN A 379 12.70 9.97 -3.16
N ARG A 380 13.59 9.85 -4.16
CA ARG A 380 14.85 9.11 -4.02
C ARG A 380 16.04 10.04 -3.82
N PHE A 381 16.87 9.70 -2.84
CA PHE A 381 18.11 10.40 -2.51
C PHE A 381 19.26 9.39 -2.55
N ALA A 382 20.21 9.60 -3.44
CA ALA A 382 21.47 8.86 -3.45
C ALA A 382 22.45 9.51 -2.45
N PHE A 383 23.22 8.67 -1.78
CA PHE A 383 24.23 9.04 -0.80
C PHE A 383 25.53 8.30 -1.09
N GLY A 384 26.63 9.06 -1.17
CA GLY A 384 27.93 8.51 -1.54
C GLY A 384 27.87 7.78 -2.88
N SER A 385 28.50 6.60 -2.95
CA SER A 385 28.59 5.80 -4.17
C SER A 385 27.76 4.51 -4.14
N ASP A 386 27.00 4.24 -3.07
CA ASP A 386 26.40 2.92 -2.84
C ASP A 386 24.99 2.92 -2.22
N THR A 387 24.48 4.05 -1.74
CA THR A 387 23.26 4.06 -0.90
C THR A 387 22.14 4.89 -1.54
N VAL A 388 20.91 4.39 -1.48
CA VAL A 388 19.69 5.13 -1.87
C VAL A 388 18.67 5.11 -0.75
N LEU A 389 18.19 6.27 -0.32
CA LEU A 389 16.98 6.43 0.48
C LEU A 389 15.80 6.63 -0.47
N THR A 390 14.81 5.75 -0.42
CA THR A 390 13.47 5.98 -0.93
C THR A 390 12.62 6.49 0.22
N ASN A 391 12.36 7.80 0.24
CA ASN A 391 11.86 8.47 1.43
C ASN A 391 10.47 7.96 1.83
N GLY A 392 10.38 7.48 3.08
CA GLY A 392 9.17 6.86 3.60
C GLY A 392 9.03 5.39 3.24
N TYR A 393 10.01 4.71 2.64
CA TYR A 393 9.91 3.28 2.36
C TYR A 393 11.15 2.48 2.75
N SER A 394 12.31 2.80 2.19
CA SER A 394 13.52 2.00 2.43
C SER A 394 14.82 2.81 2.32
N ILE A 395 15.87 2.29 2.94
CA ILE A 395 17.27 2.64 2.66
C ILE A 395 17.92 1.39 2.07
N VAL A 396 18.52 1.50 0.90
CA VAL A 396 19.15 0.38 0.20
C VAL A 396 20.62 0.65 -0.02
N GLN A 397 21.47 -0.28 0.38
CA GLN A 397 22.90 -0.27 0.10
C GLN A 397 23.24 -1.32 -0.96
N TYR A 398 23.92 -0.89 -2.02
CA TYR A 398 24.35 -1.71 -3.14
C TYR A 398 25.83 -2.04 -2.99
N SER A 399 26.17 -3.31 -2.72
CA SER A 399 27.56 -3.70 -2.43
C SER A 399 28.51 -3.55 -3.63
N ALA A 400 27.98 -3.56 -4.85
CA ALA A 400 28.72 -3.28 -6.08
C ALA A 400 28.68 -1.78 -6.50
N GLY A 401 28.11 -0.91 -5.66
CA GLY A 401 27.97 0.53 -5.93
C GLY A 401 26.80 0.90 -6.85
N LEU A 402 26.44 2.18 -6.87
CA LEU A 402 25.31 2.72 -7.65
C LEU A 402 25.54 2.66 -9.16
N GLU A 403 26.79 2.62 -9.62
CA GLU A 403 27.11 2.43 -11.04
C GLU A 403 26.69 1.05 -11.55
N SER A 404 26.51 0.07 -10.65
CA SER A 404 26.06 -1.28 -10.99
C SER A 404 24.53 -1.41 -11.16
N VAL A 405 23.76 -0.36 -10.84
CA VAL A 405 22.29 -0.39 -10.86
C VAL A 405 21.71 0.74 -11.69
N ASP A 406 20.83 0.40 -12.65
CA ASP A 406 20.07 1.39 -13.39
C ASP A 406 18.83 1.84 -12.58
N LEU A 407 18.98 2.92 -11.82
CA LEU A 407 17.90 3.51 -11.03
C LEU A 407 16.76 4.11 -11.88
N ASN A 408 16.89 4.17 -13.21
CA ASN A 408 15.77 4.58 -14.08
C ASN A 408 14.84 3.40 -14.42
N LYS A 409 15.23 2.17 -14.07
CA LYS A 409 14.41 0.97 -14.24
C LYS A 409 13.84 0.50 -12.91
N MET A 410 12.56 0.17 -12.94
CA MET A 410 11.86 -0.45 -11.81
C MET A 410 12.37 -1.89 -11.63
N GLU A 411 12.67 -2.30 -10.41
CA GLU A 411 13.00 -3.70 -10.16
C GLU A 411 11.73 -4.56 -10.24
N GLY A 412 11.72 -5.61 -11.06
CA GLY A 412 10.64 -6.59 -11.09
C GLY A 412 10.76 -7.56 -9.92
N SER A 413 10.52 -7.08 -8.70
CA SER A 413 10.73 -7.86 -7.46
C SER A 413 9.55 -8.75 -7.06
N TRP A 414 8.35 -8.44 -7.56
CA TRP A 414 7.09 -9.12 -7.24
C TRP A 414 6.85 -10.34 -8.13
N GLU A 415 5.87 -11.15 -7.75
CA GLU A 415 5.52 -12.36 -8.49
C GLU A 415 4.99 -12.05 -9.90
N GLY A 416 5.56 -12.69 -10.92
CA GLY A 416 5.09 -12.53 -12.30
C GLY A 416 5.36 -11.15 -12.91
N ALA A 417 6.37 -10.41 -12.43
CA ALA A 417 6.67 -9.04 -12.88
C ALA A 417 6.75 -8.86 -14.41
N GLU A 418 7.18 -9.89 -15.15
CA GLU A 418 7.22 -9.85 -16.62
C GLU A 418 5.86 -9.56 -17.28
N GLY A 419 4.73 -9.92 -16.64
CA GLY A 419 3.37 -9.69 -17.15
C GLY A 419 2.85 -8.25 -16.98
N PHE A 420 3.63 -7.37 -16.37
CA PHE A 420 3.26 -5.97 -16.07
C PHE A 420 4.01 -4.96 -16.94
N ASP A 421 4.78 -5.44 -17.93
CA ASP A 421 5.63 -4.63 -18.79
C ASP A 421 4.88 -3.50 -19.52
N TRP A 422 3.62 -3.73 -19.93
CA TRP A 422 2.82 -2.76 -20.65
C TRP A 422 2.55 -1.45 -19.87
N SER A 423 2.59 -1.51 -18.52
CA SER A 423 2.31 -0.37 -17.64
C SER A 423 3.49 0.01 -16.74
N MET A 424 4.29 -0.97 -16.31
CA MET A 424 5.38 -0.77 -15.35
C MET A 424 6.77 -0.68 -15.98
N SER A 425 6.96 -1.02 -17.25
CA SER A 425 8.25 -0.86 -17.92
C SER A 425 8.74 0.61 -17.96
N PRO A 426 10.06 0.84 -18.09
CA PRO A 426 11.12 -0.17 -18.17
C PRO A 426 11.43 -0.81 -16.81
N MET A 427 11.63 -2.13 -16.82
CA MET A 427 12.00 -2.92 -15.64
C MET A 427 13.41 -3.52 -15.76
N ARG A 428 14.01 -3.81 -14.60
CA ARG A 428 15.23 -4.62 -14.43
C ARG A 428 14.90 -5.86 -13.62
N SER A 429 15.67 -6.93 -13.81
CA SER A 429 15.53 -8.15 -13.01
C SER A 429 15.74 -7.87 -11.53
N LYS A 430 15.06 -8.67 -10.69
CA LYS A 430 15.30 -8.71 -9.25
C LYS A 430 16.78 -8.95 -8.96
N MET A 431 17.37 -8.09 -8.14
CA MET A 431 18.76 -8.17 -7.75
C MET A 431 18.95 -9.29 -6.73
N ASP A 432 20.10 -9.97 -6.82
CA ASP A 432 20.53 -10.92 -5.80
C ASP A 432 20.66 -10.20 -4.47
N ARG A 433 20.05 -10.72 -3.41
CA ARG A 433 20.05 -10.08 -2.09
C ARG A 433 21.44 -9.85 -1.51
N ARG A 434 22.46 -10.63 -1.92
CA ARG A 434 23.86 -10.40 -1.52
C ARG A 434 24.45 -9.11 -2.11
N LEU A 435 23.81 -8.56 -3.14
CA LEU A 435 24.19 -7.32 -3.79
C LEU A 435 23.35 -6.13 -3.32
N LYS A 436 22.23 -6.37 -2.62
CA LYS A 436 21.25 -5.38 -2.21
C LYS A 436 20.82 -5.59 -0.76
N LYS A 437 21.43 -4.82 0.15
CA LYS A 437 21.02 -4.79 1.57
C LYS A 437 19.94 -3.73 1.76
N SER A 438 18.77 -4.12 2.26
CA SER A 438 17.62 -3.22 2.40
C SER A 438 17.25 -3.06 3.87
N TYR A 439 17.02 -1.81 4.28
CA TYR A 439 16.43 -1.43 5.56
C TYR A 439 15.04 -0.86 5.27
N HIS A 440 14.00 -1.48 5.81
CA HIS A 440 12.61 -1.08 5.53
C HIS A 440 12.06 -0.20 6.66
N LEU A 441 11.28 0.81 6.28
CA LEU A 441 10.60 1.68 7.22
C LEU A 441 9.61 0.85 8.07
N VAL A 442 9.74 0.92 9.38
CA VAL A 442 8.78 0.32 10.32
C VAL A 442 7.96 1.34 11.07
N ASP A 443 8.48 2.56 11.25
CA ASP A 443 7.77 3.62 11.96
C ASP A 443 8.13 5.02 11.51
N THR A 444 7.16 5.93 11.63
CA THR A 444 7.38 7.38 11.49
C THR A 444 6.53 8.13 12.52
N GLU A 445 7.19 8.92 13.37
CA GLU A 445 6.53 9.60 14.48
C GLU A 445 7.04 11.02 14.72
N MET A 446 6.17 11.86 15.28
CA MET A 446 6.55 13.19 15.72
C MET A 446 7.27 13.12 17.07
N VAL A 447 8.43 13.74 17.18
CA VAL A 447 9.22 13.85 18.41
C VAL A 447 9.50 15.32 18.70
N GLY A 448 8.63 15.94 19.51
CA GLY A 448 8.66 17.38 19.73
C GLY A 448 8.36 18.15 18.43
N LYS A 449 9.37 18.86 17.91
CA LYS A 449 9.29 19.60 16.63
C LYS A 449 9.95 18.86 15.46
N ASN A 450 10.48 17.67 15.71
CA ASN A 450 11.17 16.85 14.74
C ASN A 450 10.28 15.68 14.33
N ILE A 451 10.64 15.01 13.25
CA ILE A 451 10.03 13.73 12.87
C ILE A 451 11.11 12.65 12.81
N ARG A 452 10.81 11.52 13.42
CA ARG A 452 11.69 10.35 13.50
C ARG A 452 11.17 9.28 12.54
N GLN A 453 12.07 8.69 11.77
CA GLN A 453 11.81 7.48 10.99
C GLN A 453 12.74 6.37 11.46
N ILE A 454 12.19 5.16 11.61
CA ILE A 454 12.95 3.96 11.98
C ILE A 454 12.95 3.00 10.80
N TYR A 455 14.14 2.66 10.33
CA TYR A 455 14.37 1.67 9.29
C TYR A 455 15.10 0.47 9.88
N ILE A 456 14.63 -0.73 9.58
CA ILE A 456 15.21 -1.97 10.12
C ILE A 456 15.64 -2.87 8.96
N HIS A 457 16.86 -3.37 9.04
CA HIS A 457 17.30 -4.55 8.30
C HIS A 457 17.25 -5.75 9.23
N ARG A 458 16.52 -6.78 8.81
CA ARG A 458 16.29 -7.98 9.62
C ARG A 458 17.40 -8.97 9.39
N LEU A 459 17.89 -9.59 10.45
CA LEU A 459 18.95 -10.59 10.31
C LEU A 459 18.51 -11.80 9.48
N GLU A 460 17.20 -12.09 9.43
CA GLU A 460 16.63 -13.14 8.60
C GLU A 460 16.87 -12.88 7.11
N ASP A 461 17.01 -11.61 6.70
CA ASP A 461 17.30 -11.22 5.31
C ASP A 461 18.70 -11.67 4.88
N ASP A 462 19.61 -11.89 5.83
CA ASP A 462 20.99 -12.38 5.61
C ASP A 462 21.08 -13.93 5.59
N ILE A 463 20.05 -14.65 6.05
CA ILE A 463 20.10 -16.12 6.15
C ILE A 463 19.76 -16.77 4.79
N PRO A 464 20.65 -17.62 4.20
CA PRO A 464 20.38 -18.43 2.99
C PRO A 464 19.01 -19.13 3.00
N GLY A 465 18.19 -18.89 1.97
CA GLY A 465 16.94 -19.62 1.79
C GLY A 465 17.20 -21.07 1.35
N PRO A 466 16.21 -21.99 1.48
CA PRO A 466 16.40 -23.42 1.18
C PRO A 466 16.92 -23.70 -0.25
N ASP A 467 16.55 -22.85 -1.21
CA ASP A 467 16.92 -22.98 -2.62
C ASP A 467 18.21 -22.24 -3.01
N GLU A 468 18.77 -21.42 -2.11
CA GLU A 468 20.03 -20.74 -2.34
C GLU A 468 21.20 -21.68 -2.04
N LYS A 469 21.64 -22.40 -3.07
CA LYS A 469 22.89 -23.17 -2.99
C LYS A 469 24.04 -22.24 -2.58
N SER A 470 24.64 -22.50 -1.41
CA SER A 470 25.88 -21.84 -1.01
C SER A 470 26.92 -22.03 -2.13
N LYS A 471 27.35 -20.91 -2.74
CA LYS A 471 28.39 -20.92 -3.77
C LYS A 471 29.78 -21.18 -3.18
N ASP A 472 29.92 -21.16 -1.86
CA ASP A 472 31.18 -21.38 -1.15
C ASP A 472 31.00 -22.39 0.00
N PRO A 473 31.29 -23.68 -0.23
CA PRO A 473 31.14 -24.73 0.79
C PRO A 473 32.12 -24.59 1.97
N LYS A 474 33.03 -23.59 1.96
CA LYS A 474 34.00 -23.33 3.02
C LYS A 474 33.62 -22.20 3.99
N LYS A 475 32.56 -21.44 3.71
CA LYS A 475 32.10 -20.36 4.59
C LYS A 475 30.99 -20.89 5.48
N THR A 476 31.33 -21.24 6.73
CA THR A 476 30.33 -21.56 7.75
C THR A 476 29.39 -20.35 7.89
N PRO A 477 28.07 -20.51 7.74
CA PRO A 477 27.14 -19.43 8.02
C PRO A 477 27.37 -18.93 9.46
N PRO A 478 27.29 -17.62 9.72
CA PRO A 478 27.29 -17.13 11.09
C PRO A 478 26.17 -17.83 11.87
N LYS A 479 26.44 -18.13 13.14
CA LYS A 479 25.43 -18.71 14.02
C LYS A 479 24.30 -17.71 14.19
N ILE A 480 23.05 -18.16 14.10
CA ILE A 480 21.87 -17.29 14.22
C ILE A 480 21.91 -16.52 15.55
N GLU A 481 22.44 -17.14 16.61
CA GLU A 481 22.61 -16.53 17.93
C GLU A 481 23.63 -15.37 17.99
N GLU A 482 24.49 -15.22 16.97
CA GLU A 482 25.49 -14.16 16.88
C GLU A 482 25.03 -12.97 16.01
N MET A 483 23.98 -13.20 15.20
CA MET A 483 23.41 -12.21 14.28
C MET A 483 22.48 -11.22 15.02
N LYS A 484 22.34 -10.01 14.47
CA LYS A 484 21.62 -8.90 15.10
C LYS A 484 20.82 -8.15 14.05
N ASP A 485 19.65 -7.64 14.44
CA ASP A 485 18.99 -6.63 13.61
C ASP A 485 19.84 -5.36 13.53
N GLU A 486 19.73 -4.66 12.41
CA GLU A 486 20.36 -3.36 12.22
C GLU A 486 19.30 -2.27 12.08
N VAL A 487 19.49 -1.17 12.80
CA VAL A 487 18.50 -0.10 12.92
C VAL A 487 19.12 1.23 12.50
N ILE A 488 18.44 1.92 11.58
CA ILE A 488 18.76 3.29 11.18
C ILE A 488 17.64 4.21 11.63
N GLU A 489 17.96 5.13 12.54
CA GLU A 489 17.09 6.25 12.89
C GLU A 489 17.44 7.48 12.04
N LEU A 490 16.45 7.98 11.29
CA LEU A 490 16.53 9.30 10.66
C LEU A 490 15.71 10.30 11.49
N LEU A 491 16.38 11.29 12.06
CA LEU A 491 15.75 12.40 12.77
C LEU A 491 15.76 13.65 11.88
N TRP A 492 14.58 14.04 11.41
CA TRP A 492 14.43 15.23 10.57
C TRP A 492 14.13 16.46 11.43
N GLU A 493 14.92 17.50 11.22
CA GLU A 493 14.88 18.75 11.97
C GLU A 493 14.49 19.91 11.03
N LEU A 494 13.45 20.68 11.40
CA LEU A 494 13.00 21.87 10.65
C LEU A 494 13.87 23.10 10.93
#